data_AF-A0A7V5R1S4-F1
#
_entry.id   AF-A0A7V5R1S4-F1
#
_cell.length_a   1.000
_cell.length_b   1.000
_cell.length_c   1.000
_cell.angle_alpha   90.00
_cell.angle_beta   90.00
_cell.angle_gamma   90.00
#
_symmetry.space_group_name_H-M   'P 1'
#
loop_
_entity.id
_entity.type
_entity.pdbx_description
1 polymer ?
#
loop_
_entity_poly.entity_id
_entity_poly.type
_entity_poly.pdbx_seq_one_letter_code
_entity_poly.pdbx_strand_id
1 'polypeptide(L)'
;MKIKTYIFIILISLSASVLAQNFIITKSFTGSWFDPNKSGQGFLIEIINTNGQKQALATWYTYDTAGNQLWLIGVGTIQQQQITFEMRLTEGGAFGNAHDPNNISSTVWGDVTLAFSNCNTATASWSPVLAGFGAGSMPLTRLTQINNLNCTGGLFDELGDTANVDELRIILNSTGLAAGASGQAKYRQRSDRIDFSVEAEDVPVGAYDLLIGGDNKGSINVVDNAGIIQGEIEFRDPVEPGKILLDFDPRGQLIEVAQGGQVFLTS
;
A
#
# COMPACT_ATOMS: atom_id res chain seq x y z
N MET A 1 50.11 10.43 41.52
CA MET A 1 49.14 9.56 40.83
C MET A 1 48.04 10.47 40.27
N LYS A 2 48.05 10.77 38.96
CA LYS A 2 47.11 11.73 38.33
C LYS A 2 45.88 10.95 37.81
N ILE A 3 44.71 11.20 38.38
CA ILE A 3 43.44 10.60 37.96
C ILE A 3 42.94 11.39 36.75
N LYS A 4 42.83 10.74 35.58
CA LYS A 4 42.20 11.31 34.40
C LYS A 4 40.70 11.03 34.45
N THR A 5 39.90 12.08 34.61
CA THR A 5 38.44 12.02 34.49
C THR A 5 38.06 11.95 33.02
N TYR A 6 37.42 10.87 32.60
CA TYR A 6 36.87 10.72 31.25
C TYR A 6 35.38 11.09 31.27
N ILE A 7 35.03 12.13 30.51
CA ILE A 7 33.63 12.53 30.27
C ILE A 7 33.09 11.64 29.16
N PHE A 8 32.14 10.77 29.50
CA PHE A 8 31.36 10.00 28.52
C PHE A 8 30.26 10.90 27.97
N ILE A 9 30.37 11.30 26.70
CA ILE A 9 29.29 11.96 25.97
C ILE A 9 28.39 10.85 25.41
N ILE A 10 27.20 10.70 25.97
CA ILE A 10 26.15 9.83 25.44
C ILE A 10 25.52 10.55 24.25
N LEU A 11 25.83 10.11 23.02
CA LEU A 11 25.08 10.50 21.83
C LEU A 11 23.70 9.82 21.89
N ILE A 12 22.66 10.60 22.17
CA ILE A 12 21.28 10.15 22.01
C ILE A 12 20.96 10.23 20.51
N SER A 13 20.88 9.07 19.84
CA SER A 13 20.39 9.00 18.47
C SER A 13 18.90 9.32 18.45
N LEU A 14 18.54 10.51 17.99
CA LEU A 14 17.16 10.87 17.72
C LEU A 14 16.68 10.04 16.52
N SER A 15 15.91 8.99 16.78
CA SER A 15 15.28 8.21 15.73
C SER A 15 14.13 9.04 15.19
N ALA A 16 14.29 9.64 14.01
CA ALA A 16 13.15 10.20 13.30
C ALA A 16 12.27 9.02 12.88
N SER A 17 11.15 8.82 13.55
CA SER A 17 10.10 7.94 13.05
C SER A 17 9.61 8.54 11.74
N VAL A 18 10.06 7.98 10.62
CA VAL A 18 9.42 8.23 9.33
C VAL A 18 8.01 7.70 9.52
N LEU A 19 7.00 8.58 9.48
CA LEU A 19 5.63 8.11 9.32
C LEU A 19 5.63 7.35 8.00
N ALA A 20 5.49 6.02 8.08
CA ALA A 20 5.20 5.22 6.90
C ALA A 20 3.89 5.79 6.36
N GLN A 21 3.96 6.46 5.20
CA GLN A 21 2.75 6.86 4.52
C GLN A 21 2.09 5.56 4.09
N ASN A 22 0.95 5.23 4.70
CA ASN A 22 0.20 4.08 4.25
C ASN A 22 -0.29 4.38 2.83
N PHE A 23 -0.07 3.43 1.95
CA PHE A 23 -0.55 3.41 0.57
C PHE A 23 -1.00 1.99 0.27
N ILE A 24 -1.77 1.85 -0.81
CA ILE A 24 -2.18 0.56 -1.34
C ILE A 24 -1.56 0.31 -2.69
N ILE A 25 -1.24 -0.96 -2.96
CA ILE A 25 -0.81 -1.39 -4.29
C ILE A 25 -2.06 -1.45 -5.17
N THR A 26 -2.15 -0.49 -6.09
CA THR A 26 -3.24 -0.32 -7.04
C THR A 26 -2.81 -0.73 -8.44
N LYS A 27 -3.74 -0.74 -9.41
CA LYS A 27 -3.39 -1.00 -10.82
C LYS A 27 -2.28 -0.08 -11.36
N SER A 28 -2.12 1.11 -10.78
CA SER A 28 -1.12 2.11 -11.17
C SER A 28 0.33 1.70 -10.88
N PHE A 29 0.57 0.62 -10.12
CA PHE A 29 1.89 0.02 -9.92
C PHE A 29 2.37 -0.84 -11.12
N THR A 30 1.48 -1.10 -12.08
CA THR A 30 1.81 -1.78 -13.34
C THR A 30 2.91 -1.02 -14.11
N GLY A 31 3.90 -1.75 -14.61
CA GLY A 31 5.01 -1.20 -15.38
C GLY A 31 6.31 -1.98 -15.18
N SER A 32 7.38 -1.46 -15.76
CA SER A 32 8.73 -1.97 -15.61
C SER A 32 9.40 -1.32 -14.40
N TRP A 33 10.16 -2.10 -13.65
CA TRP A 33 10.90 -1.72 -12.46
C TRP A 33 12.31 -2.30 -12.57
N PHE A 34 13.35 -1.53 -12.27
CA PHE A 34 14.74 -1.94 -12.49
C PHE A 34 15.63 -1.65 -11.29
N ASP A 35 16.75 -2.37 -11.18
CA ASP A 35 17.79 -2.06 -10.21
C ASP A 35 18.67 -0.90 -10.71
N PRO A 36 18.63 0.29 -10.09
CA PRO A 36 19.44 1.42 -10.53
C PRO A 36 20.95 1.21 -10.34
N ASN A 37 21.36 0.31 -9.42
CA ASN A 37 22.76 0.00 -9.17
C ASN A 37 23.33 -1.05 -10.14
N LYS A 38 22.45 -1.83 -10.77
CA LYS A 38 22.81 -2.92 -11.70
C LYS A 38 21.87 -2.88 -12.91
N SER A 39 21.95 -1.79 -13.68
CA SER A 39 21.15 -1.61 -14.89
C SER A 39 21.30 -2.81 -15.84
N GLY A 40 20.18 -3.27 -16.40
CA GLY A 40 20.12 -4.47 -17.26
C GLY A 40 19.34 -5.65 -16.67
N GLN A 41 18.81 -5.53 -15.46
CA GLN A 41 17.86 -6.47 -14.86
C GLN A 41 16.70 -5.75 -14.19
N GLY A 42 15.58 -6.45 -14.02
CA GLY A 42 14.38 -5.86 -13.42
C GLY A 42 13.11 -6.66 -13.68
N PHE A 43 12.00 -6.16 -13.17
CA PHE A 43 10.70 -6.78 -13.27
C PHE A 43 9.82 -6.01 -14.27
N LEU A 44 9.05 -6.72 -15.07
CA LEU A 44 7.76 -6.21 -15.54
C LEU A 44 6.70 -6.71 -14.57
N ILE A 45 5.92 -5.78 -14.02
CA ILE A 45 4.85 -6.06 -13.07
C ILE A 45 3.53 -5.63 -13.71
N GLU A 46 2.54 -6.51 -13.66
CA GLU A 46 1.16 -6.23 -14.04
C GLU A 46 0.25 -6.53 -12.88
N ILE A 47 -0.55 -5.55 -12.46
CA ILE A 47 -1.60 -5.78 -11.46
C ILE A 47 -2.83 -6.29 -12.19
N ILE A 48 -3.24 -7.51 -11.87
CA ILE A 48 -4.22 -8.28 -12.63
C ILE A 48 -5.41 -8.68 -11.77
N ASN A 49 -6.51 -9.02 -12.44
CA ASN A 49 -7.66 -9.68 -11.82
C ASN A 49 -7.66 -11.16 -12.22
N THR A 50 -7.70 -12.03 -11.22
CA THR A 50 -7.80 -13.48 -11.40
C THR A 50 -8.96 -13.98 -10.55
N ASN A 51 -10.02 -14.44 -11.23
CA ASN A 51 -11.23 -14.94 -10.57
C ASN A 51 -11.84 -13.94 -9.57
N GLY A 52 -11.83 -12.65 -9.90
CA GLY A 52 -12.36 -11.59 -9.02
C GLY A 52 -11.40 -11.14 -7.91
N GLN A 53 -10.20 -11.74 -7.80
CA GLN A 53 -9.20 -11.36 -6.81
C GLN A 53 -8.10 -10.51 -7.45
N LYS A 54 -7.66 -9.47 -6.73
CA LYS A 54 -6.54 -8.62 -7.14
C LYS A 54 -5.22 -9.35 -6.87
N GLN A 55 -4.45 -9.63 -7.93
CA GLN A 55 -3.15 -10.28 -7.88
C GLN A 55 -2.14 -9.50 -8.73
N ALA A 56 -0.89 -9.95 -8.76
CA ALA A 56 0.08 -9.41 -9.71
C ALA A 56 0.73 -10.54 -10.51
N LEU A 57 0.99 -10.28 -11.79
CA LEU A 57 1.92 -11.04 -12.60
C LEU A 57 3.26 -10.33 -12.59
N ALA A 58 4.34 -11.08 -12.39
CA ALA A 58 5.69 -10.57 -12.56
C ALA A 58 6.46 -11.42 -13.58
N THR A 59 7.16 -10.74 -14.49
CA THR A 59 8.27 -11.32 -15.25
C THR A 59 9.56 -10.66 -14.79
N TRP A 60 10.47 -11.44 -14.22
CA TRP A 60 11.81 -10.98 -13.85
C TRP A 60 12.80 -11.26 -14.98
N TYR A 61 13.33 -10.20 -15.57
CA TYR A 61 14.44 -10.23 -16.51
C TYR A 61 15.75 -10.14 -15.72
N THR A 62 16.53 -11.23 -15.70
CA THR A 62 17.80 -11.32 -14.97
C THR A 62 18.79 -12.23 -15.71
N TYR A 63 19.81 -12.72 -15.02
CA TYR A 63 20.85 -13.58 -15.56
C TYR A 63 21.08 -14.81 -14.67
N ASP A 64 21.45 -15.92 -15.29
CA ASP A 64 21.91 -17.12 -14.59
C ASP A 64 23.35 -16.94 -14.04
N THR A 65 23.88 -17.98 -13.40
CA THR A 65 25.25 -17.96 -12.84
C THR A 65 26.37 -17.96 -13.88
N ALA A 66 26.05 -18.23 -15.15
CA ALA A 66 26.97 -18.17 -16.28
C ALA A 66 26.87 -16.84 -17.05
N GLY A 67 25.94 -15.96 -16.68
CA GLY A 67 25.69 -14.66 -17.32
C GLY A 67 24.76 -14.73 -18.53
N ASN A 68 24.08 -15.85 -18.77
CA ASN A 68 23.05 -15.94 -19.80
C ASN A 68 21.76 -15.28 -19.33
N GLN A 69 20.95 -14.77 -20.26
CA GLN A 69 19.64 -14.21 -19.93
C GLN A 69 18.71 -15.27 -19.32
N LEU A 70 18.03 -14.88 -18.27
CA LEU A 70 17.07 -15.70 -17.53
C LEU A 70 15.77 -14.91 -17.36
N TRP A 71 14.65 -15.55 -17.66
CA TRP A 71 13.32 -15.01 -17.40
C TRP A 71 12.59 -15.90 -16.40
N LEU A 72 12.18 -15.30 -15.29
CA LEU A 72 11.35 -15.96 -14.29
C LEU A 72 9.96 -15.36 -14.34
N ILE A 73 8.93 -16.18 -14.23
CA ILE A 73 7.53 -15.72 -14.25
C ILE A 73 6.78 -16.26 -13.05
N GLY A 74 5.92 -15.43 -12.46
CA GLY A 74 5.11 -15.84 -11.31
C GLY A 74 3.88 -14.96 -11.15
N VAL A 75 2.82 -15.55 -10.61
CA VAL A 75 1.63 -14.81 -10.15
C VAL A 75 1.68 -14.76 -8.64
N GLY A 76 1.58 -13.56 -8.09
CA GLY A 76 1.76 -13.28 -6.68
C GLY A 76 0.53 -12.69 -6.01
N THR A 77 0.44 -12.91 -4.70
CA THR A 77 -0.61 -12.33 -3.86
C THR A 77 -0.17 -10.97 -3.34
N ILE A 78 -1.09 -10.00 -3.38
CA ILE A 78 -0.87 -8.66 -2.86
C ILE A 78 -1.39 -8.60 -1.42
N GLN A 79 -0.54 -8.17 -0.49
CA GLN A 79 -0.90 -7.93 0.90
C GLN A 79 -0.26 -6.62 1.36
N GLN A 80 -1.09 -5.63 1.70
CA GLN A 80 -0.64 -4.28 2.08
C GLN A 80 0.30 -3.67 1.01
N GLN A 81 1.53 -3.31 1.40
CA GLN A 81 2.57 -2.78 0.51
C GLN A 81 3.53 -3.86 -0.02
N GLN A 82 3.14 -5.14 0.02
CA GLN A 82 3.96 -6.24 -0.45
C GLN A 82 3.25 -7.12 -1.47
N ILE A 83 4.05 -7.70 -2.36
CA ILE A 83 3.62 -8.74 -3.28
C ILE A 83 4.57 -9.92 -3.14
N THR A 84 4.02 -11.12 -2.93
CA THR A 84 4.81 -12.36 -2.83
C THR A 84 4.48 -13.28 -3.98
N PHE A 85 5.52 -13.77 -4.66
CA PHE A 85 5.44 -14.60 -5.86
C PHE A 85 6.19 -15.91 -5.63
N GLU A 86 5.58 -17.03 -6.06
CA GLU A 86 6.35 -18.24 -6.40
C GLU A 86 6.80 -18.08 -7.86
N MET A 87 8.09 -17.85 -8.08
CA MET A 87 8.64 -17.65 -9.42
C MET A 87 9.04 -18.98 -10.05
N ARG A 88 8.76 -19.12 -11.34
CA ARG A 88 9.05 -20.31 -12.13
C ARG A 88 9.99 -20.01 -13.29
N LEU A 89 10.90 -20.94 -13.52
CA LEU A 89 11.77 -20.98 -14.70
C LEU A 89 11.11 -21.85 -15.77
N THR A 90 10.95 -21.31 -16.97
CA THR A 90 10.42 -22.05 -18.14
C THR A 90 11.53 -22.25 -19.16
N GLU A 91 11.74 -23.49 -19.60
CA GLU A 91 12.83 -23.91 -20.48
C GLU A 91 12.33 -24.79 -21.63
N GLY A 92 13.22 -25.07 -22.60
CA GLY A 92 12.97 -25.99 -23.72
C GLY A 92 12.29 -25.38 -24.96
N GLY A 93 11.99 -24.08 -24.92
CA GLY A 93 11.42 -23.35 -26.05
C GLY A 93 12.41 -23.15 -27.20
N ALA A 94 11.89 -23.20 -28.43
CA ALA A 94 12.58 -22.79 -29.66
C ALA A 94 11.74 -21.79 -30.46
N PHE A 95 12.37 -21.08 -31.39
CA PHE A 95 11.71 -20.06 -32.22
C PHE A 95 11.02 -20.68 -33.46
N GLY A 96 9.80 -20.22 -33.75
CA GLY A 96 9.07 -20.58 -34.98
C GLY A 96 8.73 -22.07 -35.07
N ASN A 97 8.86 -22.65 -36.27
CA ASN A 97 8.50 -24.06 -36.55
C ASN A 97 9.32 -25.10 -35.78
N ALA A 98 10.43 -24.69 -35.14
CA ALA A 98 11.22 -25.56 -34.28
C ALA A 98 10.59 -25.74 -32.88
N HIS A 99 9.56 -24.95 -32.54
CA HIS A 99 8.87 -25.04 -31.26
C HIS A 99 8.03 -26.32 -31.16
N ASP A 100 8.29 -27.12 -30.13
CA ASP A 100 7.46 -28.26 -29.74
C ASP A 100 6.98 -28.05 -28.31
N PRO A 101 5.66 -27.93 -28.07
CA PRO A 101 5.12 -27.69 -26.74
C PRO A 101 5.40 -28.84 -25.76
N ASN A 102 5.71 -30.05 -26.24
CA ASN A 102 6.04 -31.18 -25.38
C ASN A 102 7.46 -31.10 -24.80
N ASN A 103 8.30 -30.21 -25.32
CA ASN A 103 9.67 -29.99 -24.82
C ASN A 103 9.72 -28.90 -23.73
N ILE A 104 8.58 -28.32 -23.35
CA ILE A 104 8.53 -27.23 -22.37
C ILE A 104 8.49 -27.79 -20.95
N SER A 105 9.44 -27.36 -20.12
CA SER A 105 9.45 -27.63 -18.68
C SER A 105 9.26 -26.34 -17.89
N SER A 106 8.47 -26.40 -16.81
CA SER A 106 8.28 -25.29 -15.88
C SER A 106 8.64 -25.73 -14.46
N THR A 107 9.74 -25.22 -13.93
CA THR A 107 10.31 -25.60 -12.64
C THR A 107 10.16 -24.45 -11.64
N VAL A 108 9.84 -24.75 -10.38
CA VAL A 108 9.85 -23.75 -9.30
C VAL A 108 11.29 -23.26 -9.12
N TRP A 109 11.50 -21.95 -9.27
CA TRP A 109 12.80 -21.33 -9.04
C TRP A 109 12.96 -20.92 -7.57
N GLY A 110 11.91 -20.35 -6.98
CA GLY A 110 11.85 -19.93 -5.58
C GLY A 110 10.95 -18.73 -5.35
N ASP A 111 10.95 -18.23 -4.13
CA ASP A 111 10.07 -17.15 -3.72
C ASP A 111 10.72 -15.78 -3.97
N VAL A 112 9.90 -14.83 -4.40
CA VAL A 112 10.26 -13.41 -4.51
C VAL A 112 9.23 -12.57 -3.78
N THR A 113 9.70 -11.64 -2.96
CA THR A 113 8.87 -10.61 -2.34
C THR A 113 9.28 -9.24 -2.86
N LEU A 114 8.30 -8.47 -3.34
CA LEU A 114 8.45 -7.07 -3.67
C LEU A 114 7.81 -6.24 -2.57
N ALA A 115 8.62 -5.47 -1.83
CA ALA A 115 8.17 -4.55 -0.80
C ALA A 115 8.25 -3.12 -1.33
N PHE A 116 7.09 -2.49 -1.54
CA PHE A 116 7.01 -1.13 -2.05
C PHE A 116 7.18 -0.13 -0.91
N SER A 117 7.72 1.03 -1.23
CA SER A 117 7.84 2.17 -0.29
C SER A 117 7.08 3.40 -0.78
N ASN A 118 6.79 3.47 -2.08
CA ASN A 118 5.86 4.40 -2.72
C ASN A 118 5.64 3.94 -4.18
N CYS A 119 4.96 4.78 -4.96
CA CYS A 119 4.70 4.58 -6.40
C CYS A 119 5.93 4.40 -7.31
N ASN A 120 7.13 4.74 -6.84
CA ASN A 120 8.35 4.79 -7.66
C ASN A 120 9.53 4.00 -7.08
N THR A 121 9.46 3.55 -5.83
CA THR A 121 10.53 2.80 -5.18
C THR A 121 10.04 1.54 -4.47
N ALA A 122 10.79 0.45 -4.63
CA ALA A 122 10.54 -0.82 -3.97
C ALA A 122 11.86 -1.54 -3.64
N THR A 123 11.77 -2.65 -2.94
CA THR A 123 12.87 -3.61 -2.75
C THR A 123 12.39 -5.00 -3.14
N ALA A 124 13.14 -5.68 -4.00
CA ALA A 124 12.95 -7.09 -4.26
C ALA A 124 13.87 -7.91 -3.33
N SER A 125 13.33 -8.96 -2.74
CA SER A 125 14.07 -9.96 -1.96
C SER A 125 13.68 -11.34 -2.44
N TRP A 126 14.62 -12.29 -2.49
CA TRP A 126 14.37 -13.61 -3.03
C TRP A 126 15.05 -14.73 -2.25
N SER A 127 14.41 -15.91 -2.28
CA SER A 127 14.89 -17.16 -1.68
C SER A 127 14.73 -18.30 -2.70
N PRO A 128 15.78 -18.62 -3.48
CA PRO A 128 15.72 -19.69 -4.48
C PRO A 128 15.63 -21.06 -3.81
N VAL A 129 14.86 -21.97 -4.41
CA VAL A 129 14.89 -23.41 -4.12
C VAL A 129 15.67 -24.19 -5.17
N LEU A 130 15.87 -23.60 -6.36
CA LEU A 130 16.66 -24.20 -7.42
C LEU A 130 18.16 -24.06 -7.13
N ALA A 131 18.90 -25.17 -7.24
CA ALA A 131 20.32 -25.20 -6.96
C ALA A 131 21.12 -24.25 -7.89
N GLY A 132 22.21 -23.69 -7.35
CA GLY A 132 23.09 -22.75 -8.07
C GLY A 132 22.78 -21.28 -7.83
N PHE A 133 21.58 -20.93 -7.35
CA PHE A 133 21.22 -19.56 -7.02
C PHE A 133 21.34 -19.29 -5.50
N GLY A 134 21.81 -18.10 -5.15
CA GLY A 134 21.85 -17.61 -3.77
C GLY A 134 20.70 -16.68 -3.46
N ALA A 135 20.23 -16.68 -2.20
CA ALA A 135 19.31 -15.67 -1.69
C ALA A 135 19.93 -14.27 -1.77
N GLY A 136 19.09 -13.25 -1.92
CA GLY A 136 19.55 -11.88 -2.08
C GLY A 136 18.43 -10.86 -2.11
N SER A 137 18.83 -9.61 -2.33
CA SER A 137 17.91 -8.49 -2.51
C SER A 137 18.48 -7.44 -3.46
N MET A 138 17.59 -6.62 -4.03
CA MET A 138 17.96 -5.44 -4.80
C MET A 138 16.94 -4.32 -4.64
N PRO A 139 17.38 -3.05 -4.62
CA PRO A 139 16.46 -1.93 -4.73
C PRO A 139 15.84 -1.90 -6.12
N LEU A 140 14.63 -1.38 -6.20
CA LEU A 140 13.91 -1.18 -7.45
C LEU A 140 13.46 0.26 -7.58
N THR A 141 13.66 0.82 -8.77
CA THR A 141 13.06 2.08 -9.21
C THR A 141 12.11 1.82 -10.36
N ARG A 142 10.97 2.50 -10.37
CA ARG A 142 10.01 2.41 -11.49
C ARG A 142 10.62 3.03 -12.75
N LEU A 143 10.61 2.26 -13.84
CA LEU A 143 11.13 2.68 -15.15
C LEU A 143 10.03 3.18 -16.09
N THR A 144 8.87 2.51 -16.09
CA THR A 144 7.77 2.87 -16.99
C THR A 144 6.49 3.13 -16.21
N GLN A 145 5.70 4.06 -16.75
CA GLN A 145 4.35 4.35 -16.30
C GLN A 145 3.40 4.14 -17.47
N ILE A 146 2.25 3.53 -17.21
CA ILE A 146 1.23 3.36 -18.24
C ILE A 146 0.64 4.74 -18.56
N ASN A 147 0.56 5.08 -19.84
CA ASN A 147 0.04 6.36 -20.27
C ASN A 147 -1.38 6.59 -19.72
N ASN A 148 -1.65 7.78 -19.19
CA ASN A 148 -2.89 8.15 -18.49
C ASN A 148 -3.22 7.34 -17.23
N LEU A 149 -2.27 6.61 -16.65
CA LEU A 149 -2.44 5.92 -15.38
C LEU A 149 -1.49 6.50 -14.32
N ASN A 150 -1.99 7.51 -13.62
CA ASN A 150 -1.27 8.14 -12.52
C ASN A 150 -1.26 7.21 -11.29
N CYS A 151 -0.17 7.25 -10.53
CA CYS A 151 -0.07 6.55 -9.26
C CYS A 151 -0.02 7.58 -8.15
N THR A 152 -1.06 7.60 -7.32
CA THR A 152 -1.12 8.37 -6.08
C THR A 152 -0.83 7.49 -4.86
N GLY A 153 -1.02 6.17 -5.00
CA GLY A 153 -0.95 5.20 -3.91
C GLY A 153 -2.24 5.11 -3.09
N GLY A 154 -3.29 5.85 -3.45
CA GLY A 154 -4.57 5.84 -2.77
C GLY A 154 -5.69 5.17 -3.57
N LEU A 155 -6.91 5.24 -3.05
CA LEU A 155 -8.10 4.60 -3.58
C LEU A 155 -8.50 5.07 -4.99
N PHE A 156 -8.24 6.33 -5.34
CA PHE A 156 -8.60 6.92 -6.63
C PHE A 156 -7.92 6.19 -7.79
N ASP A 157 -6.70 5.67 -7.57
CA ASP A 157 -5.98 4.86 -8.56
C ASP A 157 -6.78 3.61 -9.00
N GLU A 158 -7.69 3.07 -8.17
CA GLU A 158 -8.48 1.88 -8.50
C GLU A 158 -9.72 2.20 -9.36
N LEU A 159 -10.26 3.42 -9.27
CA LEU A 159 -11.55 3.78 -9.87
C LEU A 159 -11.52 3.95 -11.41
N GLY A 160 -10.33 4.19 -11.99
CA GLY A 160 -10.18 4.37 -13.45
C GLY A 160 -11.12 5.40 -14.07
N ASP A 161 -11.45 5.21 -15.35
CA ASP A 161 -12.37 6.08 -16.12
C ASP A 161 -13.84 5.97 -15.68
N THR A 162 -14.14 5.15 -14.67
CA THR A 162 -15.51 4.96 -14.14
C THR A 162 -15.84 5.87 -12.97
N ALA A 163 -14.97 6.86 -12.70
CA ALA A 163 -15.18 7.84 -11.65
C ALA A 163 -16.36 8.77 -11.96
N ASN A 164 -17.58 8.30 -11.66
CA ASN A 164 -18.76 9.15 -11.64
C ASN A 164 -18.67 10.11 -10.44
N VAL A 165 -19.22 11.31 -10.61
CA VAL A 165 -19.42 12.21 -9.48
C VAL A 165 -20.50 11.61 -8.59
N ASP A 166 -20.12 11.29 -7.36
CA ASP A 166 -20.99 10.66 -6.38
C ASP A 166 -20.74 11.24 -5.00
N GLU A 167 -21.79 11.29 -4.17
CA GLU A 167 -21.69 11.73 -2.79
C GLU A 167 -22.57 10.85 -1.90
N LEU A 168 -21.93 10.23 -0.92
CA LEU A 168 -22.58 9.42 0.11
C LEU A 168 -22.38 10.11 1.46
N ARG A 169 -23.47 10.22 2.23
CA ARG A 169 -23.45 10.67 3.61
C ARG A 169 -24.08 9.61 4.50
N ILE A 170 -23.38 9.25 5.56
CA ILE A 170 -23.81 8.26 6.54
C ILE A 170 -23.88 8.98 7.89
N ILE A 171 -25.00 8.84 8.58
CA ILE A 171 -25.16 9.37 9.94
C ILE A 171 -24.53 8.38 10.91
N LEU A 172 -23.73 8.88 11.85
CA LEU A 172 -23.22 8.11 12.97
C LEU A 172 -24.06 8.45 14.20
N ASN A 173 -24.70 7.43 14.77
CA ASN A 173 -25.58 7.57 15.92
C ASN A 173 -24.81 7.28 17.21
N SER A 174 -25.19 7.97 18.29
CA SER A 174 -24.69 7.66 19.63
C SER A 174 -25.06 6.24 20.06
N THR A 175 -24.10 5.55 20.66
CA THR A 175 -24.32 4.25 21.34
C THR A 175 -24.92 4.40 22.74
N GLY A 176 -25.11 5.64 23.21
CA GLY A 176 -25.61 5.97 24.55
C GLY A 176 -24.51 6.35 25.55
N LEU A 177 -23.22 6.17 25.22
CA LEU A 177 -22.11 6.64 26.06
C LEU A 177 -22.02 8.16 26.14
N ALA A 178 -22.46 8.85 25.09
CA ALA A 178 -22.66 10.30 25.06
C ALA A 178 -24.03 10.58 24.41
N ALA A 179 -25.09 10.71 25.22
CA ALA A 179 -26.47 10.70 24.73
C ALA A 179 -26.84 11.84 23.77
N GLY A 180 -26.10 12.95 23.79
CA GLY A 180 -26.26 14.07 22.85
C GLY A 180 -25.37 13.99 21.61
N ALA A 181 -24.47 13.01 21.56
CA ALA A 181 -23.47 12.95 20.51
C ALA A 181 -24.07 12.52 19.16
N SER A 182 -23.52 13.08 18.10
CA SER A 182 -23.82 12.70 16.71
C SER A 182 -22.56 12.73 15.88
N GLY A 183 -22.60 12.11 14.72
CA GLY A 183 -21.55 12.27 13.73
C GLY A 183 -22.06 12.09 12.32
N GLN A 184 -21.18 12.38 11.37
CA GLN A 184 -21.43 12.17 9.96
C GLN A 184 -20.15 11.71 9.28
N ALA A 185 -20.25 10.65 8.50
CA ALA A 185 -19.24 10.28 7.52
C ALA A 185 -19.69 10.74 6.14
N LYS A 186 -18.78 11.37 5.40
CA LYS A 186 -19.03 11.88 4.05
C LYS A 186 -17.98 11.34 3.09
N TYR A 187 -18.42 10.58 2.10
CA TYR A 187 -17.61 10.16 0.97
C TYR A 187 -18.04 10.95 -0.27
N ARG A 188 -17.09 11.59 -0.94
CA ARG A 188 -17.35 12.35 -2.17
C ARG A 188 -16.34 11.98 -3.24
N GLN A 189 -16.84 11.37 -4.29
CA GLN A 189 -16.07 11.04 -5.48
C GLN A 189 -16.30 12.10 -6.55
N ARG A 190 -15.22 12.52 -7.20
CA ARG A 190 -15.22 13.43 -8.34
C ARG A 190 -14.41 12.81 -9.46
N SER A 191 -14.41 13.47 -10.62
CA SER A 191 -13.63 13.03 -11.78
C SER A 191 -12.11 13.09 -11.56
N ASP A 192 -11.64 13.85 -10.57
CA ASP A 192 -10.22 14.14 -10.33
C ASP A 192 -9.72 13.72 -8.94
N ARG A 193 -10.63 13.30 -8.04
CA ARG A 193 -10.30 12.97 -6.65
C ARG A 193 -11.42 12.27 -5.90
N ILE A 194 -11.08 11.78 -4.71
CA ILE A 194 -11.99 11.36 -3.67
C ILE A 194 -11.67 12.14 -2.40
N ASP A 195 -12.71 12.64 -1.75
CA ASP A 195 -12.66 13.22 -0.40
C ASP A 195 -13.45 12.28 0.53
N PHE A 196 -12.90 11.93 1.69
CA PHE A 196 -13.62 11.22 2.75
C PHE A 196 -13.39 11.92 4.09
N SER A 197 -14.45 12.28 4.79
CA SER A 197 -14.34 12.86 6.12
C SER A 197 -15.28 12.22 7.13
N VAL A 198 -14.88 12.25 8.39
CA VAL A 198 -15.72 11.82 9.51
C VAL A 198 -15.68 12.91 10.57
N GLU A 199 -16.86 13.40 10.91
CA GLU A 199 -17.09 14.42 11.93
C GLU A 199 -17.80 13.80 13.13
N ALA A 200 -17.37 14.18 14.33
CA ALA A 200 -17.97 13.81 15.60
C ALA A 200 -18.29 15.08 16.39
N GLU A 201 -19.53 15.20 16.84
CA GLU A 201 -20.07 16.33 17.59
C GLU A 201 -20.59 15.85 18.96
N ASP A 202 -20.46 16.71 19.98
CA ASP A 202 -21.01 16.50 21.32
C ASP A 202 -20.57 15.20 22.04
N VAL A 203 -19.48 14.58 21.59
CA VAL A 203 -18.71 13.60 22.38
C VAL A 203 -17.78 14.33 23.36
N PRO A 204 -17.39 13.74 24.51
CA PRO A 204 -16.43 14.36 25.42
C PRO A 204 -15.14 14.78 24.71
N VAL A 205 -14.58 15.95 25.07
CA VAL A 205 -13.30 16.44 24.52
C VAL A 205 -12.20 15.39 24.71
N GLY A 206 -11.47 15.08 23.64
CA GLY A 206 -10.44 14.05 23.64
C GLY A 206 -10.08 13.55 22.25
N ALA A 207 -9.16 12.60 22.21
CA ALA A 207 -8.76 11.89 20.99
C ALA A 207 -9.55 10.59 20.86
N TYR A 208 -10.12 10.34 19.69
CA TYR A 208 -10.89 9.14 19.36
C TYR A 208 -10.31 8.45 18.15
N ASP A 209 -10.21 7.14 18.18
CA ASP A 209 -9.87 6.33 17.02
C ASP A 209 -11.05 6.30 16.04
N LEU A 210 -10.75 6.52 14.76
CA LEU A 210 -11.67 6.20 13.67
C LEU A 210 -11.43 4.76 13.22
N LEU A 211 -12.43 3.90 13.38
CA LEU A 211 -12.40 2.53 12.90
C LEU A 211 -13.27 2.38 11.65
N ILE A 212 -12.70 1.78 10.59
CA ILE A 212 -13.40 1.46 9.35
C ILE A 212 -13.30 -0.05 9.13
N GLY A 213 -14.42 -0.76 9.23
CA GLY A 213 -14.42 -2.23 9.18
C GLY A 213 -13.60 -2.89 10.30
N GLY A 214 -13.41 -2.18 11.42
CA GLY A 214 -12.59 -2.60 12.56
C GLY A 214 -11.12 -2.17 12.51
N ASP A 215 -10.63 -1.67 11.37
CA ASP A 215 -9.26 -1.16 11.26
C ASP A 215 -9.18 0.31 11.71
N ASN A 216 -8.19 0.64 12.55
CA ASN A 216 -7.90 2.04 12.91
C ASN A 216 -7.30 2.78 11.71
N LYS A 217 -7.97 3.85 11.25
CA LYS A 217 -7.55 4.70 10.13
C LYS A 217 -7.01 6.08 10.56
N GLY A 218 -7.06 6.41 11.86
CA GLY A 218 -6.54 7.67 12.38
C GLY A 218 -7.26 8.12 13.64
N SER A 219 -6.89 9.30 14.13
CA SER A 219 -7.45 9.89 15.35
C SER A 219 -8.23 11.17 15.03
N ILE A 220 -9.47 11.25 15.52
CA ILE A 220 -10.30 12.44 15.56
C ILE A 220 -10.02 13.18 16.87
N ASN A 221 -9.49 14.39 16.78
CA ASN A 221 -9.27 15.24 17.96
C ASN A 221 -10.49 16.14 18.15
N VAL A 222 -11.31 15.80 19.14
CA VAL A 222 -12.51 16.58 19.50
C VAL A 222 -12.12 17.66 20.50
N VAL A 223 -12.48 18.90 20.19
CA VAL A 223 -12.15 20.08 20.99
C VAL A 223 -13.41 20.88 21.31
N ASP A 224 -13.38 21.63 22.41
CA ASP A 224 -14.39 22.63 22.74
C ASP A 224 -13.91 24.00 22.27
N ASN A 225 -14.64 24.60 21.33
CA ASN A 225 -14.44 25.97 20.90
C ASN A 225 -15.67 26.81 21.25
N ALA A 226 -15.64 27.45 22.43
CA ALA A 226 -16.69 28.33 22.92
C ALA A 226 -18.07 27.65 23.00
N GLY A 227 -18.10 26.39 23.44
CA GLY A 227 -19.31 25.59 23.60
C GLY A 227 -19.70 24.77 22.37
N ILE A 228 -18.94 24.86 21.28
CA ILE A 228 -19.09 23.97 20.11
C ILE A 228 -18.07 22.85 20.27
N ILE A 229 -18.55 21.66 20.59
CA ILE A 229 -17.72 20.47 20.82
C ILE A 229 -17.74 19.61 19.57
N GLN A 230 -16.64 19.63 18.81
CA GLN A 230 -16.54 18.90 17.56
C GLN A 230 -15.11 18.49 17.23
N GLY A 231 -14.97 17.48 16.39
CA GLY A 231 -13.71 17.07 15.78
C GLY A 231 -13.96 16.44 14.43
N GLU A 232 -13.03 16.63 13.50
CA GLU A 232 -13.10 16.07 12.16
C GLU A 232 -11.76 15.43 11.79
N ILE A 233 -11.82 14.35 11.02
CA ILE A 233 -10.69 13.78 10.29
C ILE A 233 -11.01 13.75 8.81
N GLU A 234 -10.05 14.17 7.98
CA GLU A 234 -10.21 14.24 6.53
C GLU A 234 -9.12 13.47 5.79
N PHE A 235 -9.57 12.62 4.88
CA PHE A 235 -8.77 11.83 3.95
C PHE A 235 -9.03 12.30 2.51
N ARG A 236 -8.01 12.23 1.67
CA ARG A 236 -8.12 12.62 0.27
C ARG A 236 -7.19 11.80 -0.61
N ASP A 237 -7.65 11.54 -1.84
CA ASP A 237 -6.79 11.01 -2.90
C ASP A 237 -7.13 11.65 -4.27
N PRO A 238 -6.20 12.26 -5.02
CA PRO A 238 -4.79 12.54 -4.65
C PRO A 238 -4.66 13.37 -3.38
N VAL A 239 -3.71 12.99 -2.51
CA VAL A 239 -3.46 13.71 -1.25
C VAL A 239 -2.89 15.11 -1.49
N GLU A 240 -3.29 16.07 -0.67
CA GLU A 240 -2.77 17.44 -0.65
C GLU A 240 -1.95 17.70 0.63
N PRO A 241 -1.03 18.68 0.63
CA PRO A 241 -0.28 19.04 1.83
C PRO A 241 -1.20 19.29 3.04
N GLY A 242 -0.94 18.58 4.14
CA GLY A 242 -1.74 18.70 5.37
C GLY A 242 -3.00 17.83 5.43
N LYS A 243 -3.28 17.02 4.39
CA LYS A 243 -4.34 16.00 4.41
C LYS A 243 -3.75 14.59 4.57
N ILE A 244 -4.59 13.64 4.96
CA ILE A 244 -4.22 12.22 5.05
C ILE A 244 -4.57 11.55 3.71
N LEU A 245 -3.72 10.65 3.22
CA LEU A 245 -4.01 9.89 2.01
C LEU A 245 -5.22 8.97 2.25
N LEU A 246 -6.19 8.97 1.35
CA LEU A 246 -7.27 7.98 1.36
C LEU A 246 -6.77 6.69 0.69
N ASP A 247 -6.32 5.73 1.48
CA ASP A 247 -5.74 4.46 1.04
C ASP A 247 -6.62 3.24 1.38
N PHE A 248 -7.89 3.47 1.71
CA PHE A 248 -8.89 2.42 1.99
C PHE A 248 -10.23 2.78 1.35
N ASP A 249 -11.06 1.79 1.06
CA ASP A 249 -12.45 2.01 0.61
C ASP A 249 -13.41 2.02 1.81
N PRO A 250 -13.96 3.17 2.20
CA PRO A 250 -14.89 3.25 3.34
C PRO A 250 -16.30 2.77 3.01
N ARG A 251 -16.63 2.56 1.72
CA ARG A 251 -18.02 2.28 1.31
C ARG A 251 -18.44 0.88 1.76
N GLY A 252 -19.65 0.81 2.33
CA GLY A 252 -20.21 -0.46 2.82
C GLY A 252 -19.52 -1.03 4.05
N GLN A 253 -18.56 -0.31 4.64
CA GLN A 253 -17.90 -0.70 5.89
C GLN A 253 -18.66 -0.13 7.10
N LEU A 254 -18.55 -0.82 8.24
CA LEU A 254 -18.97 -0.26 9.53
C LEU A 254 -18.02 0.89 9.90
N ILE A 255 -18.59 2.03 10.28
CA ILE A 255 -17.82 3.23 10.68
C ILE A 255 -18.06 3.46 12.17
N GLU A 256 -16.99 3.53 12.95
CA GLU A 256 -17.05 3.72 14.40
C GLU A 256 -16.08 4.80 14.87
N VAL A 257 -16.52 5.61 15.83
CA VAL A 257 -15.68 6.55 16.57
C VAL A 257 -15.55 6.02 17.98
N ALA A 258 -14.33 5.61 18.37
CA ALA A 258 -14.08 4.87 19.59
C ALA A 258 -12.98 5.50 20.45
N GLN A 259 -13.04 5.29 21.76
CA GLN A 259 -11.98 5.69 22.69
C GLN A 259 -11.88 4.65 23.79
N GLY A 260 -10.65 4.22 24.10
CA GLY A 260 -10.40 3.23 25.16
C GLY A 260 -11.09 1.87 24.92
N GLY A 261 -11.33 1.50 23.66
CA GLY A 261 -12.06 0.28 23.28
C GLY A 261 -13.59 0.38 23.40
N GLN A 262 -14.14 1.55 23.71
CA GLN A 262 -15.58 1.79 23.73
C GLN A 262 -16.00 2.63 22.52
N VAL A 263 -17.10 2.25 21.87
CA VAL A 263 -17.63 2.94 20.68
C VAL A 263 -18.62 4.01 21.13
N PHE A 264 -18.39 5.27 20.75
CA PHE A 264 -19.26 6.40 21.07
C PHE A 264 -20.26 6.69 19.95
N LEU A 265 -19.81 6.62 18.69
CA LEU A 265 -20.64 6.82 17.51
C LEU A 265 -20.47 5.63 16.54
N THR A 266 -21.55 5.24 15.88
CA THR A 266 -21.55 4.13 14.91
C THR A 266 -22.57 4.36 13.79
N SER A 267 -22.25 3.94 12.56
CA SER A 267 -23.11 4.02 11.36
C SER A 267 -24.25 3.02 11.35
#